data_AF-A0A8J9YK44-F1
#
_entry.id   AF-A0A8J9YK44-F1
#
_cell.length_a   1.000
_cell.length_b   1.000
_cell.length_c   1.000
_cell.angle_alpha   90.00
_cell.angle_beta   90.00
_cell.angle_gamma   90.00
#
_symmetry.space_group_name_H-M   'P 1'
#
loop_
_entity.id
_entity.type
_entity.pdbx_description
1 polymer ?
#
loop_
_entity_poly.entity_id
_entity_poly.type
_entity_poly.pdbx_seq_one_letter_code
_entity_poly.pdbx_strand_id
1 'polypeptide(L)' 'MITTDQDHRCTDHFQGTSSAAPLATGIVALTLQANPDLTWRDVQHIVVRGAKVPNPEEPGWNLNGADLPVHHK' A
#
# COMPACT_ATOMS: atom_id res chain seq x y z
N MET A 1 8.18 8.11 9.26
CA MET A 1 8.19 8.54 7.84
C MET A 1 8.75 9.95 7.80
N ILE A 2 9.58 10.29 6.82
CA ILE A 2 10.02 11.68 6.60
C ILE A 2 9.05 12.37 5.62
N THR A 3 8.45 13.49 6.03
CA THR A 3 7.53 14.27 5.20
C THR A 3 7.54 15.75 5.62
N THR A 4 6.85 16.60 4.84
CA THR A 4 6.65 18.02 5.16
C THR A 4 5.75 18.21 6.39
N ASP A 5 6.00 19.26 7.16
CA ASP A 5 5.23 19.67 8.33
C ASP A 5 4.87 21.16 8.23
N GLN A 6 4.00 21.62 9.12
CA GLN A 6 3.57 23.03 9.19
C GLN A 6 4.76 23.98 9.42
N ASP A 7 4.55 25.26 9.16
CA ASP A 7 5.55 26.32 9.37
C ASP A 7 6.87 26.11 8.62
N HIS A 8 6.81 25.56 7.40
CA HIS A 8 7.96 25.27 6.54
C HIS A 8 8.96 24.28 7.15
N ARG A 9 8.48 23.32 7.93
CA ARG A 9 9.30 22.30 8.60
C ARG A 9 9.20 20.95 7.89
N CYS A 10 10.07 20.03 8.31
CA CYS A 10 9.97 18.61 8.00
C CYS A 10 9.86 17.83 9.31
N THR A 11 9.15 16.71 9.26
CA THR A 11 9.03 15.77 10.37
C THR A 11 9.48 14.39 9.91
N ASP A 12 10.26 13.72 10.75
CA ASP A 12 10.57 12.29 10.67
C ASP A 12 9.65 11.44 11.58
N HIS A 13 8.79 12.11 12.37
CA HIS A 13 7.92 11.52 13.39
C HIS A 13 6.47 11.34 12.91
N PHE A 14 6.16 11.47 11.61
CA PHE A 14 4.84 11.04 11.13
C PHE A 14 4.74 9.51 11.16
N GLN A 15 3.82 9.01 11.99
CA GLN A 15 3.72 7.60 12.39
C GLN A 15 2.25 7.11 12.38
N GLY A 16 2.07 5.82 12.66
CA GLY A 16 0.76 5.15 12.69
C GLY A 16 0.24 4.78 11.30
N THR A 17 -0.92 4.12 11.26
CA THR A 17 -1.61 3.72 10.01
C THR A 17 -1.94 4.92 9.13
N SER A 18 -2.14 6.10 9.73
CA SER A 18 -2.31 7.38 9.03
C SER A 18 -1.14 7.71 8.11
N SER A 19 0.08 7.29 8.45
CA SER A 19 1.25 7.48 7.58
C SER A 19 1.33 6.46 6.45
N ALA A 20 0.71 5.29 6.57
CA ALA A 20 0.72 4.29 5.50
C ALA A 20 -0.20 4.69 4.32
N ALA A 21 -1.37 5.26 4.59
CA ALA A 21 -2.37 5.56 3.56
C ALA A 21 -1.88 6.57 2.48
N PRO A 22 -1.18 7.67 2.80
CA PRO A 22 -0.61 8.58 1.81
C PRO A 22 0.42 7.91 0.88
N LEU A 23 1.22 6.96 1.37
CA LEU A 23 2.16 6.20 0.53
C LEU A 23 1.40 5.33 -0.48
N ALA A 24 0.39 4.58 -0.02
CA ALA A 24 -0.46 3.80 -0.91
C ALA A 24 -1.15 4.69 -1.95
N THR A 25 -1.61 5.87 -1.55
CA THR A 25 -2.22 6.86 -2.45
C THR A 25 -1.24 7.33 -3.53
N GLY A 26 0.02 7.60 -3.17
CA GLY A 26 1.07 7.95 -4.14
C GLY A 26 1.32 6.85 -5.18
N ILE A 27 1.36 5.59 -4.74
CA ILE A 27 1.52 4.43 -5.65
C ILE A 27 0.30 4.28 -6.58
N VAL A 28 -0.92 4.45 -6.05
CA VAL A 28 -2.16 4.44 -6.86
C VAL A 28 -2.16 5.59 -7.88
N ALA A 29 -1.68 6.78 -7.50
CA ALA A 29 -1.57 7.90 -8.44
C ALA A 29 -0.63 7.58 -9.61
N LEU A 30 0.53 6.95 -9.35
CA LEU A 30 1.43 6.48 -10.41
C LEU A 30 0.80 5.38 -11.27
N THR A 31 0.02 4.49 -10.65
CA THR A 31 -0.72 3.43 -11.36
C THR A 31 -1.74 4.02 -12.32
N LEU A 32 -2.51 5.01 -11.87
CA LEU A 32 -3.49 5.74 -12.70
C LEU A 32 -2.81 6.64 -13.74
N GLN A 33 -1.63 7.18 -13.45
CA GLN A 33 -0.84 7.90 -14.45
C GLN A 33 -0.42 6.97 -15.59
N ALA A 34 -0.05 5.73 -15.29
CA ALA A 34 0.33 4.75 -16.30
C ALA A 34 -0.87 4.27 -17.13
N ASN A 35 -2.06 4.18 -16.52
CA ASN A 35 -3.30 3.88 -17.23
C ASN A 35 -4.50 4.60 -16.57
N PRO A 36 -5.00 5.70 -17.17
CA PRO A 36 -6.10 6.48 -16.60
C PRO A 36 -7.48 5.82 -16.76
N ASP A 37 -7.61 4.79 -17.59
CA ASP A 37 -8.89 4.10 -17.84
C ASP A 37 -9.20 3.03 -16.79
N LEU A 38 -8.29 2.78 -15.84
CA LEU A 38 -8.49 1.82 -14.76
C LEU A 38 -9.68 2.21 -13.88
N THR A 39 -10.61 1.28 -13.68
CA THR A 39 -11.70 1.46 -12.73
C THR A 39 -11.20 1.28 -11.29
N TRP A 40 -12.00 1.70 -10.32
CA TRP A 40 -11.69 1.50 -8.90
C TRP A 40 -11.48 0.02 -8.54
N ARG A 41 -12.16 -0.92 -9.23
CA ARG A 41 -11.99 -2.36 -9.02
C ARG A 41 -10.69 -2.87 -9.64
N ASP A 42 -10.28 -2.32 -10.78
CA ASP A 42 -9.03 -2.70 -11.41
C ASP A 42 -7.83 -2.32 -10.53
N VAL A 43 -7.87 -1.14 -9.92
CA VAL A 43 -6.86 -0.72 -8.93
C VAL A 43 -6.78 -1.71 -7.77
N GLN A 44 -7.92 -2.17 -7.22
CA GLN A 44 -7.92 -3.18 -6.16
C GLN A 44 -7.33 -4.52 -6.65
N HIS A 45 -7.65 -4.95 -7.87
CA HIS A 45 -7.07 -6.15 -8.46
C HIS A 45 -5.55 -6.05 -8.65
N ILE A 46 -5.05 -4.88 -9.06
CA ILE A 46 -3.62 -4.60 -9.18
C ILE A 46 -2.95 -4.73 -7.82
N VAL A 47 -3.53 -4.16 -6.76
CA VAL A 47 -2.99 -4.29 -5.39
C VAL A 47 -2.90 -5.76 -4.98
N VAL A 48 -3.99 -6.53 -5.14
CA VAL A 48 -4.01 -7.96 -4.76
C VAL A 48 -2.97 -8.79 -5.52
N ARG A 49 -2.76 -8.51 -6.81
CA ARG A 49 -1.82 -9.27 -7.66
C ARG A 49 -0.37 -8.78 -7.57
N GLY A 50 -0.16 -7.52 -7.24
CA GLY A 50 1.15 -6.87 -7.21
C GLY A 50 1.81 -6.82 -5.82
N ALA A 51 1.05 -7.10 -4.76
CA ALA A 51 1.57 -7.12 -3.39
C ALA A 51 2.65 -8.20 -3.19
N LYS A 52 3.60 -7.90 -2.30
CA LYS A 52 4.65 -8.84 -1.88
C LYS A 52 4.51 -9.12 -0.40
N VAL A 53 4.80 -10.35 0.00
CA VAL A 53 4.85 -10.74 1.42
C VAL A 53 6.05 -10.04 2.08
N PRO A 54 5.83 -9.13 3.04
CA PRO A 54 6.92 -8.35 3.64
C PRO A 54 7.81 -9.19 4.57
N ASN A 55 7.20 -10.08 5.36
CA ASN A 55 7.90 -10.99 6.25
C ASN A 55 7.27 -12.39 6.16
N PRO A 56 7.84 -13.30 5.35
CA PRO A 56 7.30 -14.66 5.16
C PRO A 56 7.35 -15.53 6.42
N GLU A 57 8.20 -15.19 7.39
CA GLU A 57 8.35 -15.95 8.63
C GLU A 57 7.32 -15.54 9.71
N GLU A 58 6.55 -14.46 9.49
CA GLU A 58 5.52 -14.03 10.44
C GLU A 58 4.39 -15.07 10.53
N PRO A 59 4.02 -15.56 11.73
CA PRO A 59 2.90 -16.47 11.88
C PRO A 59 1.58 -15.81 11.46
N GLY A 60 0.73 -16.55 10.71
CA GLY A 60 -0.60 -16.10 10.30
C GLY A 60 -0.81 -16.00 8.79
N TRP A 61 0.25 -16.19 7.99
CA TRP A 61 0.12 -16.28 6.53
C TRP A 61 -0.63 -17.55 6.14
N ASN A 62 -1.61 -17.39 5.24
CA ASN A 62 -2.37 -18.50 4.68
C ASN A 62 -2.51 -18.31 3.17
N LEU A 63 -2.57 -19.42 2.43
CA LEU A 63 -2.96 -19.36 1.01
C LEU A 63 -4.49 -19.36 0.91
N ASN A 64 -5.04 -18.42 0.14
CA ASN A 64 -6.46 -18.43 -0.18
C ASN A 64 -6.77 -19.37 -1.36
N GLY A 65 -8.04 -19.47 -1.76
CA GLY A 65 -8.47 -20.33 -2.87
C GLY A 65 -7.97 -19.93 -4.27
N ALA A 66 -7.19 -18.85 -4.39
CA ALA A 66 -6.53 -18.42 -5.61
C ALA A 66 -4.99 -18.55 -5.51
N ASP A 67 -4.50 -19.33 -4.55
CA ASP A 67 -3.07 -19.55 -4.26
C ASP A 67 -2.28 -18.26 -3.93
N LEU A 68 -2.97 -17.22 -3.46
CA LEU A 68 -2.34 -15.97 -3.03
C LEU A 68 -2.11 -15.98 -1.51
N PRO A 69 -0.91 -15.57 -1.04
CA PRO A 69 -0.65 -15.41 0.38
C PRO A 69 -1.44 -14.23 0.93
N VAL A 70 -2.19 -14.47 2.00
CA VAL A 70 -2.99 -13.46 2.71
C VAL A 70 -2.69 -13.49 4.21
N HIS A 71 -2.74 -12.31 4.81
CA HIS A 71 -2.56 -12.08 6.24
C HIS A 71 -3.57 -11.03 6.70
N HIS A 72 -4.12 -11.16 7.92
CA HIS A 72 -5.16 -10.26 8.44
C HIS A 72 -4.63 -8.97 9.10
N LYS A 73 -3.33 -8.92 9.33
CA LYS A 73 -2.58 -7.81 9.92
C LYS A 73 -1.70 -7.21 8.83
#